data_AF-A0A8J6GVK5-F1
#
_entry.id   AF-A0A8J6GVK5-F1
#
_cell.length_a   1.000
_cell.length_b   1.000
_cell.length_c   1.000
_cell.angle_alpha   90.00
_cell.angle_beta   90.00
_cell.angle_gamma   90.00
#
_symmetry.space_group_name_H-M   'P 1'
#
loop_
_entity.id
_entity.type
_entity.pdbx_description
1 polymer ?
#
loop_
_entity_poly.entity_id
_entity_poly.type
_entity_poly.pdbx_seq_one_letter_code
_entity_poly.pdbx_strand_id
1 'polypeptide(L)'
;MVKSCGKDGFHIRVRFHPFHVMRINKMLSYAGADRLQTGMRSAFGKPQGTVARVYIGQVIMSMRTKLQNKKHVIEALCRAKFKYPGHQKIHISKKWSFTKFNADEFEDMGAEKRLIPDGCGVKYIPNCGPLDKYRALHS
;
A
#
# COMPACT_ATOMS: atom_id res chain seq x y z
N MET A 1 -12.77 5.73 9.55
CA MET A 1 -11.65 6.53 10.08
C MET A 1 -12.02 7.99 10.25
N VAL A 2 -12.43 8.73 9.22
CA VAL A 2 -12.78 10.16 9.34
C VAL A 2 -13.79 10.46 10.46
N LYS A 3 -14.88 9.68 10.55
CA LYS A 3 -15.89 9.84 11.62
C LYS A 3 -15.34 9.62 13.05
N SER A 4 -14.34 8.76 13.21
CA SER A 4 -13.86 8.32 14.53
C SER A 4 -12.59 9.04 14.98
N CYS A 5 -11.69 9.35 14.05
CA CYS A 5 -10.35 9.86 14.35
C CYS A 5 -10.07 11.23 13.69
N GLY A 6 -11.03 11.80 12.97
CA GLY A 6 -10.83 12.99 12.13
C GLY A 6 -10.04 12.70 10.84
N LYS A 7 -9.95 13.70 9.96
CA LYS A 7 -9.21 13.60 8.69
C LYS A 7 -7.70 13.50 8.91
N ASP A 8 -7.17 14.24 9.87
CA ASP A 8 -5.72 14.34 10.13
C ASP A 8 -5.20 13.29 11.12
N GLY A 9 -6.10 12.48 11.68
CA GLY A 9 -5.76 11.47 12.68
C GLY A 9 -5.13 10.19 12.11
N PHE A 10 -5.05 10.05 10.79
CA PHE A 10 -4.51 8.87 10.14
C PHE A 10 -3.91 9.20 8.77
N HIS A 11 -3.05 8.31 8.28
CA HIS A 11 -2.60 8.34 6.88
C HIS A 11 -2.60 6.93 6.34
N ILE A 12 -3.34 6.73 5.25
CA ILE A 12 -3.49 5.46 4.58
C ILE A 12 -2.72 5.47 3.25
N ARG A 13 -2.09 4.34 2.92
CA ARG A 13 -1.46 4.10 1.63
C ARG A 13 -1.93 2.76 1.07
N VAL A 14 -2.47 2.79 -0.13
CA VAL A 14 -2.63 1.57 -0.95
C VAL A 14 -1.27 1.29 -1.56
N ARG A 15 -0.72 0.09 -1.31
CA ARG A 15 0.65 -0.26 -1.72
C ARG A 15 0.70 -0.77 -3.16
N PHE A 16 -0.38 -1.40 -3.62
CA PHE A 16 -0.47 -1.91 -4.98
C PHE A 16 -1.00 -0.87 -5.96
N HIS A 17 -0.50 -0.96 -7.19
CA HIS A 17 -0.98 -0.21 -8.32
C HIS A 17 -1.46 -1.19 -9.40
N PRO A 18 -2.63 -0.95 -10.03
CA PRO A 18 -3.20 -1.86 -11.00
C PRO A 18 -2.56 -1.66 -12.38
N PHE A 19 -1.45 -2.35 -12.64
CA PHE A 19 -0.75 -2.26 -13.92
C PHE A 19 -1.18 -3.31 -14.95
N HIS A 20 -1.79 -4.42 -14.54
CA HIS A 20 -2.13 -5.49 -15.46
C HIS A 20 -3.46 -5.21 -16.16
N VAL A 21 -3.47 -5.20 -17.50
CA VAL A 21 -4.68 -4.91 -18.29
C VAL A 21 -5.39 -6.22 -18.66
N MET A 22 -6.63 -6.35 -18.21
CA MET A 22 -7.53 -7.44 -18.59
C MET A 22 -8.14 -7.17 -19.96
N ARG A 23 -8.31 -8.25 -20.72
CA ARG A 23 -8.93 -8.23 -22.05
C ARG A 23 -10.23 -9.01 -22.06
N ILE A 24 -11.18 -8.53 -22.86
CA ILE A 24 -12.48 -9.18 -23.06
C ILE A 24 -12.76 -9.33 -24.54
N ASN A 25 -13.16 -10.54 -24.95
CA ASN A 25 -13.79 -10.77 -26.25
C ASN A 25 -15.30 -10.60 -26.05
N LYS A 26 -15.84 -9.40 -26.36
CA LYS A 26 -17.25 -9.08 -26.08
C LYS A 26 -18.17 -9.87 -27.02
N MET A 27 -19.09 -10.63 -26.45
CA MET A 27 -20.16 -11.32 -27.18
C MET A 27 -21.39 -10.41 -27.25
N LEU A 28 -22.08 -10.42 -28.39
CA LEU A 28 -23.32 -9.67 -28.58
C LEU A 28 -24.48 -10.48 -28.00
N SER A 29 -25.26 -9.86 -27.12
CA SER A 29 -26.48 -10.45 -26.54
C SER A 29 -27.71 -9.81 -27.18
N TYR A 30 -28.11 -10.30 -28.35
CA TYR A 30 -29.36 -9.92 -29.06
C TYR A 30 -29.77 -11.04 -30.04
N ALA A 31 -31.04 -11.09 -30.45
CA ALA A 31 -31.54 -12.05 -31.41
C ALA A 31 -30.84 -11.90 -32.78
N GLY A 32 -30.33 -12.98 -33.36
CA GLY A 32 -29.56 -12.89 -34.62
C GLY A 32 -28.09 -12.46 -34.46
N ALA A 33 -27.54 -12.49 -33.24
CA ALA A 33 -26.13 -12.19 -32.98
C ALA A 33 -25.16 -13.12 -33.74
N ASP A 34 -25.60 -14.34 -34.06
CA ASP A 34 -24.87 -15.31 -34.89
C ASP A 34 -24.51 -14.77 -36.28
N ARG A 35 -25.31 -13.84 -36.81
CA ARG A 35 -25.07 -13.21 -38.12
C ARG A 35 -24.08 -12.05 -38.08
N LEU A 36 -23.91 -11.44 -36.91
CA LEU A 36 -23.15 -10.21 -36.72
C LEU A 36 -21.83 -10.42 -35.99
N GLN A 37 -21.65 -11.57 -35.32
CA GLN A 37 -20.47 -11.87 -34.55
C GLN A 37 -19.71 -13.06 -35.11
N THR A 38 -18.37 -13.00 -35.06
CA THR A 38 -17.47 -14.07 -35.50
C THR A 38 -17.32 -15.22 -34.50
N GLY A 39 -18.08 -15.22 -33.39
CA GLY A 39 -17.95 -16.17 -32.29
C GLY A 39 -16.53 -16.18 -31.71
N MET A 40 -15.87 -17.35 -31.77
CA MET A 40 -14.49 -17.54 -31.27
C MET A 40 -13.41 -17.38 -32.34
N ARG A 41 -13.75 -17.05 -33.59
CA ARG A 41 -12.76 -16.71 -34.62
C ARG A 41 -12.14 -15.35 -34.28
N SER A 42 -10.79 -15.28 -34.27
CA SER A 42 -10.01 -14.11 -33.86
C SER A 42 -10.33 -13.60 -32.45
N ALA A 43 -10.45 -14.52 -31.49
CA ALA A 43 -10.93 -14.25 -30.12
C ALA A 43 -10.01 -13.41 -29.21
N PHE A 44 -8.98 -12.75 -29.75
CA PHE A 44 -8.12 -11.91 -28.93
C PHE A 44 -8.86 -10.66 -28.47
N GLY A 45 -9.06 -10.55 -27.15
CA GLY A 45 -9.90 -9.52 -26.57
C GLY A 45 -9.32 -8.11 -26.64
N LYS A 46 -10.20 -7.12 -26.57
CA LYS A 46 -9.82 -5.70 -26.39
C LYS A 46 -9.61 -5.40 -24.91
N PRO A 47 -8.74 -4.43 -24.56
CA PRO A 47 -8.55 -4.02 -23.17
C PRO A 47 -9.86 -3.47 -22.58
N GLN A 48 -10.21 -3.88 -21.37
CA GLN A 48 -11.46 -3.48 -20.70
C GLN A 48 -11.25 -2.87 -19.32
N GLY A 49 -10.22 -3.30 -18.59
CA GLY A 49 -9.95 -2.80 -17.25
C GLY A 49 -8.58 -3.22 -16.73
N THR A 50 -8.16 -2.65 -15.61
CA THR A 50 -6.87 -2.92 -14.96
C THR A 50 -7.06 -3.68 -13.66
N VAL A 51 -6.13 -4.57 -13.34
CA VAL A 51 -6.11 -5.33 -12.09
C VAL A 51 -4.71 -5.27 -11.47
N ALA A 52 -4.67 -5.38 -10.14
CA ALA A 52 -3.44 -5.54 -9.39
C ALA A 52 -3.17 -7.03 -9.15
N ARG A 53 -1.96 -7.49 -9.45
CA ARG A 53 -1.52 -8.87 -9.14
C ARG A 53 -0.91 -8.90 -7.74
N VAL A 54 -1.37 -9.81 -6.90
CA VAL A 54 -1.00 -9.92 -5.49
C VAL A 54 -0.48 -11.33 -5.21
N TYR A 55 0.62 -11.45 -4.47
CA TYR A 55 1.14 -12.73 -3.96
C TYR A 55 0.77 -12.93 -2.48
N ILE A 56 0.84 -14.18 -2.01
CA ILE A 56 0.57 -14.53 -0.61
C ILE A 56 1.55 -13.79 0.30
N GLY A 57 1.02 -13.15 1.35
CA GLY A 57 1.82 -12.39 2.32
C GLY A 57 2.18 -10.96 1.90
N GLN A 58 1.85 -10.55 0.67
CA GLN A 58 2.13 -9.20 0.21
C GLN A 58 1.12 -8.19 0.77
N VAL A 59 1.60 -7.06 1.28
CA VAL A 59 0.77 -6.06 1.99
C VAL A 59 -0.03 -5.23 0.99
N ILE A 60 -1.37 -5.30 1.05
CA ILE A 60 -2.25 -4.59 0.12
C ILE A 60 -2.41 -3.11 0.48
N MET A 61 -2.77 -2.85 1.74
CA MET A 61 -2.95 -1.51 2.29
C MET A 61 -2.21 -1.40 3.60
N SER A 62 -1.69 -0.22 3.88
CA SER A 62 -1.03 0.11 5.14
C SER A 62 -1.56 1.42 5.66
N MET A 63 -1.75 1.53 6.98
CA MET A 63 -2.22 2.74 7.63
C MET A 63 -1.31 3.09 8.80
N ARG A 64 -0.93 4.36 8.92
CA ARG A 64 -0.23 4.94 10.08
C ARG A 64 -1.20 5.79 10.88
N THR A 65 -1.04 5.75 12.20
CA THR A 65 -1.95 6.38 13.17
C THR A 65 -1.26 6.45 14.53
N LYS A 66 -1.76 7.31 15.42
CA LYS A 66 -1.41 7.29 16.85
C LYS A 66 -1.95 6.01 17.52
N LEU A 67 -1.31 5.60 18.61
CA LEU A 67 -1.61 4.35 19.34
C LEU A 67 -3.05 4.32 19.90
N GLN A 68 -3.59 5.48 20.28
CA GLN A 68 -4.95 5.65 20.81
C GLN A 68 -6.03 5.10 19.86
N ASN A 69 -5.82 5.22 18.54
CA ASN A 69 -6.81 4.86 17.53
C ASN A 69 -6.70 3.41 17.03
N LYS A 70 -5.88 2.58 17.69
CA LYS A 70 -5.59 1.19 17.27
C LYS A 70 -6.85 0.34 17.03
N LYS A 71 -7.84 0.42 17.93
CA LYS A 71 -9.09 -0.36 17.81
C LYS A 71 -9.90 0.04 16.57
N HIS A 72 -10.03 1.35 16.31
CA HIS A 72 -10.75 1.87 15.15
C HIS A 72 -10.09 1.47 13.83
N VAL A 73 -8.76 1.39 13.81
CA VAL A 73 -7.97 0.97 12.65
C VAL A 73 -8.23 -0.49 12.29
N ILE A 74 -8.23 -1.38 13.28
CA ILE A 74 -8.48 -2.80 13.08
C ILE A 74 -9.88 -3.01 12.48
N GLU A 75 -10.88 -2.32 13.04
CA GLU A 75 -12.26 -2.38 12.55
C GLU A 75 -12.38 -1.82 11.11
N ALA A 76 -11.72 -0.71 10.81
CA ALA A 76 -11.71 -0.14 9.46
C ALA A 76 -11.08 -1.10 8.43
N LEU A 77 -9.97 -1.76 8.78
CA LEU A 77 -9.34 -2.76 7.91
C LEU A 77 -10.17 -4.04 7.81
N CYS A 78 -10.92 -4.41 8.84
CA CYS A 78 -11.88 -5.51 8.80
C CYS A 78 -12.98 -5.25 7.77
N ARG A 79 -13.58 -4.05 7.80
CA ARG A 79 -14.56 -3.61 6.80
C ARG A 79 -14.00 -3.61 5.38
N ALA A 80 -12.75 -3.18 5.24
CA ALA A 80 -12.08 -3.14 3.94
C ALA A 80 -11.76 -4.55 3.41
N LYS A 81 -11.39 -5.49 4.29
CA LYS A 81 -11.14 -6.89 3.93
C LYS A 81 -12.33 -7.53 3.21
N PHE A 82 -13.57 -7.26 3.63
CA PHE A 82 -14.77 -7.79 2.97
C PHE A 82 -14.97 -7.33 1.51
N LYS A 83 -14.23 -6.31 1.06
CA LYS A 83 -14.26 -5.84 -0.33
C LYS A 83 -13.23 -6.53 -1.22
N TYR A 84 -12.34 -7.32 -0.65
CA TYR A 84 -11.36 -8.09 -1.39
C TYR A 84 -11.76 -9.57 -1.44
N PRO A 85 -11.54 -10.26 -2.56
CA PRO A 85 -11.79 -11.69 -2.66
C PRO A 85 -10.78 -12.49 -1.83
N GLY A 86 -11.20 -13.61 -1.24
CA GLY A 86 -10.34 -14.53 -0.49
C GLY A 86 -10.10 -14.14 0.97
N HIS A 87 -9.02 -14.66 1.56
CA HIS A 87 -8.70 -14.46 2.98
C HIS A 87 -7.57 -13.44 3.17
N GLN A 88 -7.90 -12.26 3.69
CA GLN A 88 -6.90 -11.27 4.12
C GLN A 88 -6.62 -11.41 5.62
N LYS A 89 -5.37 -11.15 6.01
CA LYS A 89 -4.94 -11.09 7.41
C LYS A 89 -4.59 -9.65 7.77
N ILE A 90 -5.12 -9.17 8.89
CA ILE A 90 -4.75 -7.88 9.46
C ILE A 90 -3.55 -8.14 10.37
N HIS A 91 -2.47 -7.40 10.15
CA HIS A 91 -1.24 -7.53 10.93
C HIS A 91 -0.83 -6.16 11.47
N ILE A 92 -0.50 -6.12 12.77
CA ILE A 92 0.09 -4.92 13.40
C ILE A 92 1.59 -5.03 13.21
N SER A 93 2.16 -4.09 12.45
CA SER A 93 3.60 -4.06 12.22
C SER A 93 4.35 -3.65 13.48
N LYS A 94 5.53 -4.23 13.69
CA LYS A 94 6.53 -3.78 14.69
C LYS A 94 7.33 -2.56 14.21
N LYS A 95 7.20 -2.20 12.93
CA LYS A 95 7.94 -1.10 12.33
C LYS A 95 7.42 0.24 12.77
N TRP A 96 8.32 1.23 12.84
CA TRP A 96 7.92 2.61 13.07
C TRP A 96 7.21 3.16 11.83
N SER A 97 5.87 3.17 11.85
CA SER A 97 5.04 3.76 10.81
C SER A 97 5.33 3.15 9.41
N PHE A 98 5.69 3.96 8.42
CA PHE A 98 6.02 3.52 7.06
C PHE A 98 7.52 3.40 6.80
N THR A 99 8.34 3.40 7.85
CA THR A 99 9.78 3.21 7.73
C THR A 99 10.15 1.73 7.66
N LYS A 100 11.43 1.44 7.41
CA LYS A 100 11.96 0.08 7.36
C LYS A 100 12.35 -0.47 8.75
N PHE A 101 12.52 0.41 9.73
CA PHE A 101 13.06 0.12 11.06
C PHE A 101 11.98 -0.30 12.05
N ASN A 102 12.36 -1.10 13.04
CA ASN A 102 11.49 -1.40 14.18
C ASN A 102 11.29 -0.16 15.06
N ALA A 103 10.26 -0.16 15.92
CA ALA A 103 10.00 0.96 16.81
C ALA A 103 11.19 1.22 17.77
N ASP A 104 11.70 0.17 18.40
CA ASP A 104 12.81 0.24 19.36
C ASP A 104 14.09 0.77 18.69
N GLU A 105 14.47 0.17 17.56
CA GLU A 105 15.63 0.61 16.76
C GLU A 105 15.52 2.06 16.29
N PHE A 106 14.31 2.52 15.99
CA PHE A 106 14.07 3.89 15.52
C PHE A 106 14.32 4.91 16.63
N GLU A 107 13.95 4.60 17.87
CA GLU A 107 14.19 5.45 19.03
C GLU A 107 15.70 5.52 19.33
N ASP A 108 16.39 4.38 19.31
CA ASP A 108 17.85 4.30 19.51
C ASP A 108 18.60 5.11 18.43
N MET A 109 18.31 4.89 17.15
CA MET A 109 18.96 5.64 16.05
C MET A 109 18.58 7.13 16.05
N GLY A 110 17.41 7.47 16.61
CA GLY A 110 17.00 8.85 16.85
C GLY A 110 17.86 9.52 17.92
N ALA A 111 18.11 8.82 19.03
CA ALA A 111 19.00 9.28 20.10
C ALA A 111 20.46 9.42 19.62
N GLU A 112 20.92 8.51 18.76
CA GLU A 112 22.24 8.57 18.12
C GLU A 112 22.35 9.67 17.04
N LYS A 113 21.28 10.44 16.75
CA LYS A 113 21.19 11.42 15.66
C LYS A 113 21.49 10.84 14.25
N ARG A 114 21.21 9.55 14.02
CA ARG A 114 21.47 8.88 12.72
C ARG A 114 20.29 8.94 11.75
N LEU A 115 19.18 9.52 12.17
CA LEU A 115 17.97 9.71 11.36
C LEU A 115 17.70 11.20 11.17
N ILE A 116 17.64 11.62 9.91
CA ILE A 116 17.24 12.99 9.53
C ILE A 116 15.75 12.96 9.15
N PRO A 117 14.91 13.85 9.69
CA PRO A 117 13.52 13.96 9.27
C PRO A 117 13.44 14.42 7.80
N ASP A 118 12.65 13.71 6.99
CA ASP A 118 12.41 14.03 5.57
C ASP A 118 10.89 14.06 5.31
N GLY A 119 10.23 15.02 5.95
CA GLY A 119 8.79 15.20 5.92
C GLY A 119 8.02 13.98 6.43
N CYS A 120 7.43 13.20 5.51
CA CYS A 120 6.67 12.00 5.86
C CYS A 120 7.53 10.77 6.16
N GLY A 121 8.82 10.80 5.79
CA GLY A 121 9.78 9.73 5.96
C GLY A 121 10.98 10.16 6.80
N VAL A 122 11.99 9.30 6.81
CA VAL A 122 13.29 9.58 7.43
C VAL A 122 14.40 9.18 6.47
N LYS A 123 15.48 9.96 6.48
CA LYS A 123 16.72 9.63 5.79
C LYS A 123 17.71 9.07 6.81
N TYR A 124 18.19 7.86 6.52
CA TYR A 124 19.23 7.23 7.33
C TYR A 124 20.60 7.78 6.95
N ILE A 125 21.41 8.13 7.94
CA ILE A 125 22.80 8.53 7.78
C ILE A 125 23.67 7.27 7.91
N PRO A 126 24.26 6.75 6.82
CA PRO A 126 25.22 5.66 6.89
C PRO A 126 26.55 6.15 7.48
N ASN A 127 27.38 5.22 7.97
CA ASN A 127 28.75 5.50 8.42
C ASN A 127 29.72 5.73 7.24
N CYS A 128 29.19 6.01 6.05
CA CYS A 128 29.95 6.18 4.82
C CYS A 128 29.58 7.52 4.18
N GLY A 129 30.57 8.37 3.95
CA GLY A 129 30.38 9.67 3.31
C GLY A 129 31.46 10.67 3.75
N PRO A 130 31.43 11.90 3.22
CA PRO A 130 32.37 12.93 3.61
C PRO A 130 32.27 13.24 5.11
N LEU A 131 33.41 13.20 5.81
CA LEU A 131 33.53 13.44 7.25
C LEU A 131 33.00 14.81 7.66
N ASP A 132 33.16 15.83 6.82
CA ASP A 132 32.68 17.18 7.10
C ASP A 132 31.15 17.24 7.25
N LYS A 133 30.42 16.51 6.41
CA LYS A 133 28.96 16.41 6.49
C LYS A 133 28.52 15.65 7.74
N TYR A 134 29.27 14.62 8.13
CA TYR A 134 29.00 13.88 9.36
C TYR A 134 29.22 14.78 10.59
N ARG A 135 30.36 15.48 10.65
CA ARG A 135 30.67 16.41 11.74
C ARG A 135 29.61 17.51 11.88
N ALA A 136 29.15 18.11 10.78
CA ALA A 136 28.12 19.14 10.80
C ALA A 136 26.74 18.66 11.30
N LEU A 137 26.46 17.35 11.22
CA LEU A 137 25.21 16.76 11.72
C LEU A 137 25.30 16.36 13.19
N HIS A 138 26.51 16.06 13.68
CA HIS A 138 26.77 15.58 15.04
C HIS A 138 27.28 16.66 16.00
N SER A 139 27.67 17.84 15.50
CA SER A 139 27.83 19.07 16.31
C SER A 139 26.50 19.49 16.92
#